data_AF-A0A327LZ95-F1
#
_entry.id   AF-A0A327LZ95-F1
#
_cell.length_a   1.000
_cell.length_b   1.000
_cell.length_c   1.000
_cell.angle_alpha   90.00
_cell.angle_beta   90.00
_cell.angle_gamma   90.00
#
_symmetry.space_group_name_H-M   'P 1'
#
loop_
_entity.id
_entity.type
_entity.pdbx_description
1 polymer ?
#
loop_
_entity_poly.entity_id
_entity_poly.type
_entity_poly.pdbx_seq_one_letter_code
_entity_poly.pdbx_strand_id
1 'polypeptide(L)'
;MYNTDLPTRAELPSSKQLLRSTAIAIVTAAGILVTVVLPAEYGIDPTGIGRPLGLTEMGELKMQLAAEAEADRVPPAATPGPRSSLPGAIFAGLFIRSAAAQTPAPAAASRTDETTITLRPNQGLEVKLDMRRGARASYSWTATGPVNFDLHGEPPNPGRNAAHSYRNGRGSSGEQGEFTAIFDGTHGWFWRNRSGRDVSVTLRTTGDYARIIRP
;
A
#
# COMPACT_ATOMS: atom_id res chain seq x y z
N MET A 1 6.72 -33.55 -55.87
CA MET A 1 7.72 -32.46 -55.98
C MET A 1 6.98 -31.15 -55.91
N TYR A 2 7.05 -30.45 -54.77
CA TYR A 2 6.53 -29.08 -54.65
C TYR A 2 7.72 -28.14 -54.82
N ASN A 3 8.07 -27.83 -56.06
CA ASN A 3 8.92 -26.66 -56.33
C ASN A 3 7.98 -25.47 -56.33
N THR A 4 8.02 -24.67 -55.27
CA THR A 4 7.47 -23.32 -55.30
C THR A 4 8.39 -22.50 -56.19
N ASP A 5 7.87 -22.03 -57.32
CA ASP A 5 8.62 -21.14 -58.21
C ASP A 5 9.04 -19.88 -57.44
N LEU A 6 10.33 -19.53 -57.52
CA LEU A 6 10.86 -18.32 -56.89
C LEU A 6 10.25 -17.09 -57.57
N PRO A 7 9.77 -16.09 -56.80
CA PRO A 7 9.17 -14.90 -57.37
C PRO A 7 10.17 -14.19 -58.30
N THR A 8 9.69 -13.83 -59.48
CA THR A 8 10.48 -13.09 -60.47
C THR A 8 10.71 -11.65 -59.98
N ARG A 9 11.76 -10.98 -60.46
CA ARG A 9 12.05 -9.58 -60.05
C ARG A 9 10.91 -8.61 -60.35
N ALA A 10 10.02 -8.93 -61.29
CA ALA A 10 8.84 -8.14 -61.61
C ALA A 10 7.71 -8.29 -60.56
N GLU A 11 7.73 -9.36 -59.76
CA GLU A 11 6.75 -9.64 -58.70
C GLU A 11 7.21 -9.13 -57.33
N LEU A 12 8.47 -8.68 -57.22
CA LEU A 12 8.97 -8.05 -56.01
C LEU A 12 8.47 -6.60 -55.91
N PRO A 13 8.04 -6.15 -54.71
CA PRO A 13 7.64 -4.77 -54.51
C PRO A 13 8.79 -3.81 -54.82
N SER A 14 8.49 -2.77 -55.58
CA SER A 14 9.44 -1.70 -55.89
C SER A 14 9.87 -0.94 -54.63
N SER A 15 11.04 -0.31 -54.65
CA SER A 15 11.53 0.51 -53.53
C SER A 15 10.55 1.63 -53.13
N LYS A 16 9.79 2.18 -54.08
CA LYS A 16 8.73 3.17 -53.81
C LYS A 16 7.54 2.56 -53.06
N GLN A 17 7.16 1.32 -53.40
CA GLN A 17 6.10 0.60 -52.68
C GLN A 17 6.53 0.26 -51.26
N LEU A 18 7.78 -0.19 -51.08
CA LEU A 18 8.36 -0.45 -49.75
C LEU A 18 8.38 0.83 -48.91
N LEU A 19 8.86 1.96 -49.47
CA LEU A 19 8.89 3.22 -48.75
C LEU A 19 7.48 3.67 -48.33
N ARG A 20 6.50 3.53 -49.22
CA ARG A 20 5.11 3.87 -48.94
C ARG A 20 4.51 2.99 -47.83
N SER A 21 4.74 1.68 -47.87
CA SER A 21 4.21 0.78 -46.85
C SER A 21 4.87 1.00 -45.49
N THR A 22 6.18 1.23 -45.46
CA THR A 22 6.90 1.59 -44.22
C THR A 22 6.39 2.90 -43.63
N ALA A 23 6.16 3.93 -44.45
CA ALA A 23 5.62 5.21 -43.98
C ALA A 23 4.23 5.03 -43.36
N ILE A 24 3.34 4.28 -44.01
CA ILE A 24 2.01 3.98 -43.48
C ILE A 24 2.11 3.21 -42.16
N ALA A 25 2.99 2.22 -42.07
CA ALA A 25 3.18 1.45 -40.85
C ALA A 25 3.65 2.32 -39.68
N ILE A 26 4.58 3.24 -39.90
CA ILE A 26 5.05 4.20 -38.88
C ILE A 26 3.91 5.08 -38.38
N VAL A 27 3.10 5.63 -39.29
CA VAL A 27 1.95 6.48 -38.93
C VAL A 27 0.92 5.69 -38.12
N THR A 28 0.59 4.47 -38.55
CA THR A 28 -0.33 3.60 -37.81
C THR A 28 0.21 3.26 -36.42
N ALA A 29 1.51 2.93 -36.30
CA ALA A 29 2.14 2.64 -35.03
C ALA A 29 2.13 3.84 -34.09
N ALA A 30 2.42 5.04 -34.59
CA ALA A 30 2.33 6.28 -33.81
C ALA A 30 0.89 6.56 -33.35
N GLY A 31 -0.11 6.29 -34.20
CA GLY A 31 -1.52 6.39 -33.84
C GLY A 31 -1.91 5.46 -32.69
N ILE A 32 -1.50 4.19 -32.75
CA ILE A 32 -1.74 3.20 -31.68
C ILE A 32 -1.00 3.60 -30.40
N LEU A 33 0.24 4.08 -30.51
CA LEU A 33 1.03 4.53 -29.35
C LEU A 33 0.27 5.61 -28.57
N VAL A 34 -0.25 6.62 -29.27
CA VAL A 34 -0.90 7.77 -28.63
C VAL A 34 -2.32 7.48 -28.15
N THR A 35 -3.09 6.66 -28.87
CA THR A 35 -4.51 6.42 -28.57
C THR A 35 -4.76 5.20 -27.68
N VAL A 36 -3.84 4.22 -27.64
CA VAL A 36 -4.02 2.97 -26.90
C VAL A 36 -2.92 2.76 -25.87
N VAL A 37 -1.65 2.79 -26.29
CA VAL A 37 -0.53 2.40 -25.41
C VAL A 37 -0.32 3.41 -24.29
N LEU A 38 -0.22 4.71 -24.62
CA LEU A 38 -0.02 5.75 -23.61
C LEU A 38 -1.16 5.81 -22.57
N PRO A 39 -2.45 5.78 -22.96
CA PRO A 39 -3.54 5.72 -21.99
C PRO A 39 -3.50 4.46 -21.13
N ALA A 40 -3.36 3.28 -21.75
CA ALA A 40 -3.49 2.00 -21.05
C ALA A 40 -2.31 1.66 -20.13
N GLU A 41 -1.10 2.07 -20.48
CA GLU A 41 0.11 1.71 -19.72
C GLU A 41 0.53 2.80 -18.74
N TYR A 42 0.34 4.07 -19.10
CA TYR A 42 0.89 5.21 -18.36
C TYR A 42 -0.18 6.17 -17.85
N GLY A 43 -1.46 5.99 -18.18
CA GLY A 43 -2.52 6.92 -17.83
C GLY A 43 -2.42 8.27 -18.55
N ILE A 44 -1.62 8.36 -19.61
CA ILE A 44 -1.42 9.59 -20.38
C ILE A 44 -2.34 9.53 -21.59
N ASP A 45 -3.34 10.41 -21.65
CA ASP A 45 -4.34 10.44 -22.73
C ASP A 45 -4.36 11.79 -23.47
N PRO A 46 -3.47 11.99 -24.46
CA PRO A 46 -3.38 13.25 -25.19
C PRO A 46 -4.61 13.53 -26.06
N THR A 47 -5.32 12.47 -26.47
CA THR A 47 -6.47 12.56 -27.38
C THR A 47 -7.80 12.63 -26.65
N GLY A 48 -7.84 12.23 -25.38
CA GLY A 48 -9.05 12.16 -24.56
C GLY A 48 -9.95 10.96 -24.84
N ILE A 49 -9.60 10.11 -25.82
CA ILE A 49 -10.37 8.92 -26.22
C ILE A 49 -10.14 7.77 -25.23
N GLY A 50 -9.01 7.76 -24.51
CA GLY A 50 -8.67 6.72 -23.55
C GLY A 50 -9.62 6.69 -22.34
N ARG A 51 -10.04 7.85 -21.82
CA ARG A 51 -10.95 7.94 -20.66
C ARG A 51 -12.33 7.31 -20.89
N PRO A 52 -13.09 7.65 -21.95
CA PRO A 52 -14.40 7.02 -22.17
C PRO A 52 -14.28 5.51 -22.46
N LEU A 53 -13.13 5.05 -22.94
CA LEU A 53 -12.84 3.62 -23.15
C LEU A 53 -12.30 2.92 -21.88
N GLY A 54 -12.07 3.65 -20.78
CA GLY A 54 -11.50 3.11 -19.54
C GLY A 54 -10.00 2.79 -19.60
N LEU A 55 -9.32 3.08 -20.71
CA LEU A 55 -7.89 2.80 -20.88
C LEU A 55 -7.04 3.64 -19.92
N THR A 56 -7.34 4.94 -19.84
CA THR A 56 -6.59 5.89 -19.00
C THR A 56 -6.67 5.53 -17.52
N GLU A 57 -7.86 5.14 -17.04
CA GLU A 57 -8.07 4.73 -15.65
C GLU A 57 -7.28 3.46 -15.31
N MET A 58 -7.25 2.49 -16.23
CA MET A 58 -6.41 1.29 -16.07
C MET A 58 -4.91 1.63 -15.98
N GLY A 59 -4.42 2.55 -16.81
CA GLY A 59 -3.02 2.99 -16.78
C GLY A 59 -2.65 3.72 -15.50
N GLU A 60 -3.50 4.65 -15.03
CA GLU A 60 -3.30 5.34 -13.74
C GLU A 60 -3.22 4.34 -12.57
N LEU A 61 -4.12 3.35 -12.54
CA LEU A 61 -4.13 2.29 -11.54
C LEU A 61 -2.86 1.43 -11.59
N LYS A 62 -2.41 1.05 -12.79
CA LYS A 62 -1.19 0.26 -13.00
C LYS A 62 0.04 1.00 -12.49
N MET A 63 0.16 2.29 -12.82
CA MET A 63 1.26 3.13 -12.36
C MET A 63 1.28 3.28 -10.84
N GLN A 64 0.12 3.49 -10.21
CA GLN A 64 0.03 3.54 -8.74
C GLN A 64 0.44 2.21 -8.10
N LEU A 65 -0.06 1.08 -8.62
CA LEU A 65 0.28 -0.25 -8.11
C LEU A 65 1.78 -0.55 -8.26
N ALA A 66 2.40 -0.12 -9.35
CA ALA A 66 3.84 -0.27 -9.56
C ALA A 66 4.66 0.57 -8.56
N ALA A 67 4.24 1.81 -8.29
CA ALA A 67 4.90 2.67 -7.30
C ALA A 67 4.80 2.08 -5.87
N GLU A 68 3.67 1.49 -5.52
CA GLU A 68 3.49 0.82 -4.23
C GLU A 68 4.31 -0.46 -4.12
N ALA A 69 4.32 -1.28 -5.17
CA ALA A 69 5.12 -2.50 -5.18
C ALA A 69 6.62 -2.20 -5.04
N GLU A 70 7.09 -1.05 -5.53
CA GLU A 70 8.46 -0.61 -5.34
C GLU A 70 8.72 -0.15 -3.90
N ALA A 71 7.76 0.55 -3.27
CA ALA A 71 7.85 0.91 -1.85
C ALA A 71 7.94 -0.34 -0.93
N ASP A 72 7.25 -1.42 -1.28
CA ASP A 72 7.28 -2.69 -0.55
C ASP A 72 8.61 -3.47 -0.71
N ARG A 73 9.37 -3.24 -1.80
CA ARG A 73 10.56 -4.04 -2.15
C ARG A 73 11.86 -3.64 -1.47
N VAL A 74 11.94 -2.48 -0.81
CA VAL A 74 13.20 -1.97 -0.26
C VAL A 74 13.33 -2.28 1.24
N PRO A 75 14.05 -3.36 1.64
CA PRO A 75 14.57 -3.48 3.00
C PRO A 75 15.76 -2.53 3.17
N PRO A 76 15.79 -1.64 4.18
CA PRO A 76 16.91 -0.72 4.34
C PRO A 76 18.13 -1.48 4.88
N ALA A 77 19.28 -1.20 4.27
CA ALA A 77 20.58 -1.75 4.60
C ALA A 77 21.03 -1.35 6.01
N ALA A 78 21.49 -2.33 6.79
CA ALA A 78 22.04 -2.15 8.11
C ALA A 78 23.34 -1.35 8.06
N THR A 79 23.38 -0.21 8.76
CA THR A 79 24.64 0.42 9.19
C THR A 79 24.68 0.38 10.72
N PRO A 80 25.69 -0.23 11.35
CA PRO A 80 25.74 -0.38 12.80
C PRO A 80 26.21 0.94 13.46
N GLY A 81 25.30 1.62 14.16
CA GLY A 81 25.57 2.76 15.04
C GLY A 81 25.33 2.42 16.52
N PRO A 82 25.91 3.17 17.48
CA PRO A 82 26.51 2.61 18.68
C PRO A 82 25.51 2.22 19.77
N ARG A 83 25.77 1.07 20.39
CA ARG A 83 25.09 0.61 21.62
C ARG A 83 25.40 1.57 22.76
N SER A 84 24.41 2.29 23.27
CA SER A 84 24.54 3.04 24.51
C SER A 84 24.37 2.08 25.68
N SER A 85 25.48 1.67 26.28
CA SER A 85 25.56 0.94 27.54
C SER A 85 25.16 1.85 28.70
N LEU A 86 24.23 1.39 29.53
CA LEU A 86 23.93 1.97 30.84
C LEU A 86 24.92 1.43 31.89
N PRO A 87 25.71 2.30 32.56
CA PRO A 87 26.09 2.00 33.93
C PRO A 87 25.94 3.24 34.81
N GLY A 88 24.80 3.39 35.48
CA GLY A 88 24.57 4.53 36.39
C GLY A 88 23.70 4.25 37.62
N ALA A 89 23.12 3.05 37.77
CA ALA A 89 22.09 2.80 38.78
C ALA A 89 22.50 1.83 39.91
N ILE A 90 23.81 1.65 40.16
CA ILE A 90 24.29 0.67 41.17
C ILE A 90 24.68 1.33 42.52
N PHE A 91 24.60 2.66 42.64
CA PHE A 91 25.03 3.37 43.87
C PHE A 91 23.95 4.28 44.48
N ALA A 92 22.71 3.79 44.63
CA ALA A 92 21.72 4.44 45.50
C ALA A 92 20.63 3.44 45.93
N GLY A 93 20.70 2.93 47.17
CA GLY A 93 19.56 2.21 47.75
C GLY A 93 19.87 1.09 48.75
N LEU A 94 21.11 0.95 49.21
CA LEU A 94 21.50 -0.06 50.21
C LEU A 94 20.99 0.25 51.63
N PHE A 95 19.70 0.58 51.83
CA PHE A 95 19.09 0.69 53.16
C PHE A 95 17.55 0.42 53.11
N ILE A 96 17.17 -0.76 53.61
CA ILE A 96 15.95 -1.03 54.42
C ILE A 96 14.57 -0.77 53.76
N ARG A 97 13.86 -1.83 53.34
CA ARG A 97 12.61 -2.38 53.95
C ARG A 97 11.87 -3.33 53.01
N SER A 98 11.22 -4.29 53.65
CA SER A 98 10.22 -5.29 53.26
C SER A 98 9.60 -5.22 51.86
N ALA A 99 9.43 -6.43 51.31
CA ALA A 99 8.54 -6.79 50.21
C ALA A 99 7.33 -5.84 50.04
N ALA A 100 7.44 -4.96 49.06
CA ALA A 100 6.29 -4.40 48.37
C ALA A 100 6.28 -5.10 47.01
N ALA A 101 5.28 -5.97 46.82
CA ALA A 101 4.88 -6.42 45.51
C ALA A 101 4.78 -5.19 44.61
N GLN A 102 5.52 -5.21 43.50
CA GLN A 102 5.33 -4.24 42.43
C GLN A 102 3.84 -4.32 42.07
N THR A 103 3.11 -3.30 42.49
CA THR A 103 1.76 -3.05 42.01
C THR A 103 1.90 -3.00 40.49
N PRO A 104 1.22 -3.88 39.73
CA PRO A 104 1.19 -3.69 38.29
C PRO A 104 0.73 -2.26 38.05
N ALA A 105 1.46 -1.52 37.23
CA ALA A 105 0.93 -0.26 36.69
C ALA A 105 -0.51 -0.54 36.25
N PRO A 106 -1.49 0.30 36.63
CA PRO A 106 -2.89 0.03 36.32
C PRO A 106 -3.00 -0.32 34.84
N ALA A 107 -3.52 -1.51 34.55
CA ALA A 107 -3.90 -1.88 33.20
C ALA A 107 -4.77 -0.73 32.70
N ALA A 108 -4.36 -0.09 31.60
CA ALA A 108 -5.20 0.92 30.96
C ALA A 108 -6.58 0.28 30.76
N ALA A 109 -7.63 0.92 31.24
CA ALA A 109 -8.98 0.39 31.07
C ALA A 109 -9.20 0.12 29.58
N SER A 110 -9.62 -1.12 29.26
CA SER A 110 -9.82 -1.54 27.87
C SER A 110 -10.77 -0.56 27.19
N ARG A 111 -10.27 0.13 26.16
CA ARG A 111 -10.98 1.17 25.43
C ARG A 111 -11.67 0.55 24.22
N THR A 112 -12.86 1.04 23.90
CA THR A 112 -13.61 0.64 22.70
C THR A 112 -13.94 1.86 21.85
N ASP A 113 -13.66 1.79 20.55
CA ASP A 113 -13.99 2.82 19.56
C ASP A 113 -14.63 2.21 18.32
N GLU A 114 -15.55 2.97 17.71
CA GLU A 114 -16.07 2.74 16.37
C GLU A 114 -15.76 3.97 15.50
N THR A 115 -15.30 3.73 14.27
CA THR A 115 -15.01 4.76 13.26
C THR A 115 -15.51 4.32 11.90
N THR A 116 -16.28 5.16 11.22
CA THR A 116 -16.67 4.96 9.82
C THR A 116 -16.01 6.00 8.95
N ILE A 117 -15.39 5.56 7.85
CA ILE A 117 -14.78 6.42 6.83
C ILE A 117 -15.34 6.06 5.46
N THR A 118 -15.42 7.04 4.55
CA THR A 118 -15.79 6.82 3.15
C THR A 118 -14.59 7.06 2.25
N LEU A 119 -14.27 6.06 1.43
CA LEU A 119 -13.20 6.07 0.44
C LEU A 119 -13.80 6.33 -0.94
N ARG A 120 -13.46 7.46 -1.55
CA ARG A 120 -13.74 7.74 -2.97
C ARG A 120 -12.99 6.76 -3.89
N PRO A 121 -13.34 6.66 -5.18
CA PRO A 121 -12.57 5.89 -6.15
C PRO A 121 -11.09 6.23 -6.05
N ASN A 122 -10.25 5.19 -5.95
CA ASN A 122 -8.79 5.27 -5.85
C ASN A 122 -8.24 5.96 -4.58
N GLN A 123 -9.09 6.32 -3.61
CA GLN A 123 -8.66 6.93 -2.37
C GLN A 123 -8.10 5.89 -1.39
N GLY A 124 -7.06 6.30 -0.66
CA GLY A 124 -6.59 5.63 0.54
C GLY A 124 -6.74 6.51 1.77
N LEU A 125 -7.17 5.95 2.89
CA LEU A 125 -7.22 6.61 4.20
C LEU A 125 -6.77 5.64 5.28
N GLU A 126 -6.36 6.22 6.41
CA GLU A 126 -5.80 5.46 7.51
C GLU A 126 -6.42 5.86 8.86
N VAL A 127 -6.63 4.88 9.73
CA VAL A 127 -7.01 5.08 11.13
C VAL A 127 -5.99 4.39 12.02
N LYS A 128 -5.41 5.12 12.99
CA LYS A 128 -4.33 4.64 13.87
C LYS A 128 -4.75 4.60 15.33
N LEU A 129 -4.10 3.77 16.12
CA LEU A 129 -4.18 3.66 17.56
C LEU A 129 -2.83 4.04 18.15
N ASP A 130 -2.82 4.86 19.21
CA ASP A 130 -1.60 5.18 19.97
C ASP A 130 -1.39 4.09 21.04
N MET A 131 -0.37 3.24 20.87
CA MET A 131 -0.19 2.02 21.65
C MET A 131 1.21 1.93 22.26
N ARG A 132 1.28 1.33 23.45
CA ARG A 132 2.55 0.92 24.07
C ARG A 132 2.92 -0.49 23.63
N ARG A 133 4.21 -0.79 23.61
CA ARG A 133 4.73 -2.14 23.38
C ARG A 133 4.08 -3.15 24.33
N GLY A 134 3.63 -4.26 23.78
CA GLY A 134 2.95 -5.34 24.50
C GLY A 134 1.45 -5.11 24.72
N ALA A 135 0.92 -3.93 24.40
CA ALA A 135 -0.52 -3.69 24.42
C ALA A 135 -1.23 -4.53 23.35
N ARG A 136 -2.43 -4.99 23.67
CA ARG A 136 -3.25 -5.81 22.78
C ARG A 136 -4.52 -5.08 22.37
N ALA A 137 -4.91 -5.25 21.11
CA ALA A 137 -6.17 -4.75 20.59
C ALA A 137 -6.82 -5.79 19.69
N SER A 138 -8.10 -6.06 19.95
CA SER A 138 -8.98 -6.76 19.03
C SER A 138 -9.64 -5.76 18.09
N TYR A 139 -9.91 -6.21 16.86
CA TYR A 139 -10.55 -5.40 15.84
C TYR A 139 -11.52 -6.21 15.00
N SER A 140 -12.50 -5.51 14.46
CA SER A 140 -13.27 -5.95 13.30
C SER A 140 -13.58 -4.76 12.43
N TRP A 141 -13.47 -4.92 11.12
CA TRP A 141 -13.94 -3.93 10.19
C TRP A 141 -14.73 -4.57 9.06
N THR A 142 -15.68 -3.81 8.52
CA THR A 142 -16.49 -4.18 7.36
C THR A 142 -16.50 -3.04 6.36
N ALA A 143 -16.67 -3.36 5.08
CA ALA A 143 -16.73 -2.40 4.00
C ALA A 143 -17.94 -2.67 3.09
N THR A 144 -18.56 -1.61 2.56
CA THR A 144 -19.69 -1.72 1.62
C THR A 144 -19.27 -2.26 0.24
N GLY A 145 -17.96 -2.39 0.01
CA GLY A 145 -17.34 -2.94 -1.20
C GLY A 145 -15.91 -3.42 -0.92
N PRO A 146 -15.27 -4.12 -1.87
CA PRO A 146 -13.93 -4.66 -1.68
C PRO A 146 -12.87 -3.56 -1.58
N VAL A 147 -11.98 -3.68 -0.60
CA VAL A 147 -10.85 -2.77 -0.38
C VAL A 147 -9.54 -3.56 -0.22
N ASN A 148 -8.43 -2.94 -0.58
CA ASN A 148 -7.12 -3.43 -0.14
C ASN A 148 -6.83 -2.85 1.24
N PHE A 149 -6.15 -3.60 2.10
CA PHE A 149 -5.88 -3.16 3.46
C PHE A 149 -4.48 -3.53 3.93
N ASP A 150 -3.96 -2.77 4.88
CA ASP A 150 -2.76 -3.09 5.64
C ASP A 150 -2.92 -2.65 7.10
N LEU A 151 -2.91 -3.62 8.00
CA LEU A 151 -2.74 -3.41 9.44
C LEU A 151 -1.25 -3.36 9.73
N HIS A 152 -0.76 -2.19 10.10
CA HIS A 152 0.66 -1.97 10.36
C HIS A 152 0.89 -1.07 11.58
N GLY A 153 2.12 -1.03 12.07
CA GLY A 153 2.55 -0.11 13.12
C GLY A 153 3.74 0.72 12.68
N GLU A 154 3.89 1.91 13.25
CA GLU A 154 5.01 2.84 13.06
C GLU A 154 5.49 3.36 14.43
N PRO A 155 6.79 3.31 14.73
CA PRO A 155 7.31 3.88 15.97
C PRO A 155 7.37 5.42 15.90
N PRO A 156 7.40 6.13 17.06
CA PRO A 156 7.30 7.60 17.13
C PRO A 156 8.40 8.37 16.41
N ASN A 157 9.59 7.79 16.31
CA ASN A 157 10.69 8.30 15.49
C ASN A 157 10.96 7.28 14.39
N PRO A 158 10.11 7.22 13.37
CA PRO A 158 10.31 6.28 12.30
C PRO A 158 11.56 6.72 11.54
N GLY A 159 12.65 5.95 11.69
CA GLY A 159 13.70 5.95 10.68
C GLY A 159 13.12 5.53 9.33
N ARG A 160 13.93 5.58 8.26
CA ARG A 160 13.50 5.03 6.97
C ARG A 160 13.07 3.56 7.16
N ASN A 161 11.80 3.28 6.93
CA ASN A 161 11.16 1.96 6.92
C ASN A 161 10.92 1.32 8.30
N ALA A 162 10.52 2.11 9.30
CA ALA A 162 10.19 1.59 10.62
C ALA A 162 8.77 0.99 10.74
N ALA A 163 8.04 0.87 9.62
CA ALA A 163 6.70 0.30 9.62
C ALA A 163 6.74 -1.24 9.71
N HIS A 164 5.89 -1.83 10.56
CA HIS A 164 5.72 -3.27 10.68
C HIS A 164 4.30 -3.67 10.28
N SER A 165 4.14 -4.42 9.20
CA SER A 165 2.84 -4.98 8.80
C SER A 165 2.53 -6.24 9.61
N TYR A 166 1.39 -6.21 10.31
CA TYR A 166 0.82 -7.36 11.01
C TYR A 166 -0.01 -8.22 10.06
N ARG A 167 -0.78 -7.58 9.17
CA ARG A 167 -1.68 -8.27 8.26
C ARG A 167 -2.08 -7.36 7.11
N ASN A 168 -1.96 -7.84 5.89
CA ASN A 168 -2.41 -7.13 4.70
C ASN A 168 -3.24 -8.04 3.80
N GLY A 169 -3.93 -7.43 2.84
CA GLY A 169 -4.75 -8.16 1.89
C GLY A 169 -5.30 -7.26 0.80
N ARG A 170 -5.87 -7.89 -0.23
CA ARG A 170 -6.44 -7.22 -1.39
C ARG A 170 -7.87 -7.68 -1.63
N GLY A 171 -8.74 -6.76 -2.00
CA GLY A 171 -10.13 -7.06 -2.35
C GLY A 171 -10.99 -7.67 -1.24
N SER A 172 -10.73 -7.33 0.03
CA SER A 172 -11.52 -7.83 1.18
C SER A 172 -12.67 -6.86 1.50
N SER A 173 -13.82 -7.39 1.92
CA SER A 173 -14.97 -6.60 2.40
C SER A 173 -15.09 -6.60 3.93
N GLY A 174 -14.16 -7.24 4.63
CA GLY A 174 -14.12 -7.24 6.08
C GLY A 174 -13.04 -8.16 6.63
N GLU A 175 -12.44 -7.76 7.74
CA GLU A 175 -11.52 -8.61 8.50
C GLU A 175 -11.74 -8.42 9.99
N GLN A 176 -11.35 -9.43 10.77
CA GLN A 176 -11.34 -9.38 12.22
C GLN A 176 -10.10 -10.10 12.76
N GLY A 177 -9.69 -9.74 13.96
CA GLY A 177 -8.56 -10.39 14.62
C GLY A 177 -8.11 -9.65 15.87
N GLU A 178 -6.93 -10.02 16.34
CA GLU A 178 -6.22 -9.37 17.44
C GLU A 178 -4.76 -9.18 17.03
N PHE A 179 -4.13 -8.12 17.53
CA PHE A 179 -2.69 -7.94 17.41
C PHE A 179 -2.09 -7.42 18.71
N THR A 180 -0.79 -7.64 18.87
CA THR A 180 0.01 -7.12 19.99
C THR A 180 1.01 -6.12 19.43
N ALA A 181 1.03 -4.90 19.97
CA ALA A 181 1.99 -3.87 19.56
C ALA A 181 3.41 -4.33 19.87
N ILE A 182 4.27 -4.47 18.85
CA ILE A 182 5.65 -4.95 19.04
C ILE A 182 6.62 -3.85 19.50
N PHE A 183 6.20 -2.59 19.40
CA PHE A 183 6.91 -1.40 19.89
C PHE A 183 5.91 -0.34 20.37
N ASP A 184 6.41 0.68 21.07
CA ASP A 184 5.63 1.90 21.33
C ASP A 184 5.43 2.64 20.01
N GLY A 185 4.25 3.18 19.76
CA GLY A 185 3.97 3.96 18.56
C GLY A 185 2.53 3.84 18.07
N THR A 186 2.31 4.27 16.83
CA THR A 186 0.99 4.22 16.20
C THR A 186 0.77 2.91 15.47
N HIS A 187 -0.41 2.33 15.61
CA HIS A 187 -0.77 1.04 15.03
C HIS A 187 -2.14 1.16 14.38
N GLY A 188 -2.27 0.90 13.09
CA GLY A 188 -3.46 1.30 12.37
C GLY A 188 -3.75 0.45 11.16
N TRP A 189 -4.92 0.73 10.60
CA TRP A 189 -5.39 0.14 9.37
C TRP A 189 -5.37 1.22 8.29
N PHE A 190 -4.66 0.93 7.23
CA PHE A 190 -4.78 1.62 5.97
C PHE A 190 -5.74 0.85 5.08
N TRP A 191 -6.66 1.53 4.42
CA TRP A 191 -7.52 0.94 3.38
C TRP A 191 -7.42 1.72 2.08
N ARG A 192 -7.57 0.99 0.97
CA ARG A 192 -7.63 1.54 -0.38
C ARG A 192 -8.84 1.03 -1.14
N ASN A 193 -9.62 1.95 -1.68
CA ASN A 193 -10.66 1.64 -2.62
C ASN A 193 -10.08 1.62 -4.05
N ARG A 194 -10.12 0.46 -4.72
CA ARG A 194 -9.68 0.28 -6.12
C ARG A 194 -10.84 0.21 -7.11
N SER A 195 -12.06 0.51 -6.65
CA SER A 195 -13.26 0.49 -7.47
C SER A 195 -13.63 1.89 -7.95
N GLY A 196 -14.47 1.96 -8.99
CA GLY A 196 -15.03 3.21 -9.51
C GLY A 196 -16.22 3.77 -8.72
N ARG A 197 -16.48 3.31 -7.49
CA ARG A 197 -17.60 3.77 -6.64
C ARG A 197 -17.12 4.07 -5.22
N ASP A 198 -17.83 4.92 -4.49
CA ASP A 198 -17.54 5.17 -3.07
C ASP A 198 -17.73 3.90 -2.23
N VAL A 199 -16.80 3.65 -1.30
CA VAL A 199 -16.84 2.53 -0.37
C VAL A 199 -16.73 3.05 1.06
N SER A 200 -17.69 2.71 1.92
CA SER A 200 -17.63 3.03 3.35
C SER A 200 -17.06 1.87 4.13
N VAL A 201 -16.08 2.14 4.99
CA VAL A 201 -15.43 1.19 5.90
C VAL A 201 -15.79 1.56 7.34
N THR A 202 -16.28 0.59 8.12
CA THR A 202 -16.56 0.75 9.55
C THR A 202 -15.59 -0.13 10.34
N LEU A 203 -14.73 0.48 11.15
CA LEU A 203 -13.77 -0.16 12.06
C LEU A 203 -14.29 -0.11 13.50
N ARG A 204 -14.23 -1.25 14.19
CA ARG A 204 -14.44 -1.41 15.63
C ARG A 204 -13.15 -1.93 16.26
N THR A 205 -12.76 -1.36 17.39
CA THR A 205 -11.56 -1.79 18.12
C THR A 205 -11.83 -1.85 19.62
N THR A 206 -11.26 -2.83 20.30
CA THR A 206 -11.27 -2.93 21.76
C THR A 206 -9.89 -3.33 22.26
N GLY A 207 -9.31 -2.60 23.22
CA GLY A 207 -7.98 -2.95 23.73
C GLY A 207 -7.27 -1.88 24.53
N ASP A 208 -5.97 -2.10 24.74
CA ASP A 208 -5.11 -1.34 25.63
C ASP A 208 -4.39 -0.21 24.87
N TYR A 209 -5.13 0.74 24.33
CA TYR A 209 -4.58 1.88 23.58
C TYR A 209 -4.99 3.21 24.19
N ALA A 210 -4.13 4.22 24.06
CA ALA A 210 -4.35 5.53 24.68
C ALA A 210 -5.42 6.35 23.95
N ARG A 211 -5.43 6.31 22.61
CA ARG A 211 -6.40 7.00 21.76
C ARG A 211 -6.46 6.41 20.36
N ILE A 212 -7.56 6.69 19.67
CA ILE A 212 -7.71 6.53 18.23
C ILE A 212 -7.38 7.86 17.52
N ILE A 213 -6.67 7.78 16.40
CA ILE A 213 -6.27 8.89 15.53
C ILE A 213 -6.99 8.67 14.20
N ARG A 214 -7.75 9.68 13.79
CA ARG A 214 -8.62 9.66 12.61
C ARG A 214 -8.06 10.61 11.54
N PRO A 215 -8.33 10.37 10.25
CA PRO A 215 -7.84 11.19 9.15
C PRO A 215 -8.44 12.60 9.14
#